data_AF-V9HFV7-F1
#
_entry.id   AF-V9HFV7-F1
#
_cell.length_a   1.000
_cell.length_b   1.000
_cell.length_c   1.000
_cell.angle_alpha   90.00
_cell.angle_beta   90.00
_cell.angle_gamma   90.00
#
_symmetry.space_group_name_H-M   'P 1'
#
loop_
_entity.id
_entity.type
_entity.pdbx_description
1 polymer ?
#
loop_
_entity_poly.entity_id
_entity_poly.type
_entity_poly.pdbx_seq_one_letter_code
_entity_poly.pdbx_strand_id
1 'polypeptide(L)'
;MIIRENIIEVDYLARDFMLKTDTINRPPEELIFFDLEHYVYKKPKCIGVFGACVFENNKLYVTQYMIENKGEVIQILDLAKRYFVNMKRKGKKAIVTFSGNNDYTVINYLFKKYGIEFNFSKEFEDIDIQREYEKEYGHSIGLKNLEKEFDIHREGDLISGSNLAKTFNKVLKDRDYILRMPKEKIETILLYNEQDVTNLYNIYMRWRAYIKKEDEIQEDQYIEEIDDNKKEDDDFFIIQNKNFKDIKETEEKTCINEEKDALKES
;
A
#
# COMPACT_ATOMS: atom_id res chain seq x y z
N MET A 1 -7.68 -15.02 22.01
CA MET A 1 -7.37 -14.02 20.99
C MET A 1 -6.01 -13.44 21.30
N ILE A 2 -5.17 -13.27 20.29
CA ILE A 2 -3.88 -12.60 20.45
C ILE A 2 -4.13 -11.08 20.40
N ILE A 3 -3.60 -10.37 21.40
CA ILE A 3 -3.59 -8.91 21.46
C ILE A 3 -2.13 -8.50 21.56
N ARG A 4 -1.68 -7.66 20.63
CA ARG A 4 -0.31 -7.16 20.57
C ARG A 4 -0.34 -5.64 20.51
N GLU A 5 0.38 -5.02 21.44
CA GLU A 5 0.63 -3.59 21.46
C GLU A 5 2.13 -3.38 21.36
N ASN A 6 2.56 -2.53 20.45
CA ASN A 6 3.97 -2.25 20.20
C ASN A 6 4.19 -0.75 20.07
N ILE A 7 5.40 -0.30 20.41
CA ILE A 7 5.81 1.10 20.31
C ILE A 7 7.06 1.14 19.45
N ILE A 8 6.96 1.82 18.32
CA ILE A 8 8.07 1.99 17.38
C ILE A 8 8.52 3.44 17.44
N GLU A 9 9.81 3.65 17.73
CA GLU A 9 10.40 4.97 17.66
C GLU A 9 10.58 5.36 16.19
N VAL A 10 10.21 6.59 15.86
CA VAL A 10 10.36 7.12 14.51
C VAL A 10 11.21 8.35 14.53
N ASP A 11 12.07 8.49 13.53
CA ASP A 11 12.88 9.68 13.35
C ASP A 11 11.97 10.90 13.13
N TYR A 12 12.50 12.08 13.48
CA TYR A 12 11.83 13.33 13.16
C TYR A 12 11.75 13.48 11.64
N LEU A 13 10.53 13.44 11.11
CA LEU A 13 10.26 13.71 9.70
C LEU A 13 9.70 15.13 9.55
N ALA A 14 10.30 15.91 8.65
CA ALA A 14 9.83 17.27 8.39
C ALA A 14 8.42 17.24 7.80
N ARG A 15 7.50 17.98 8.43
CA ARG A 15 6.07 18.07 8.04
C ARG A 15 5.85 18.70 6.66
N ASP A 16 6.90 19.25 6.05
CA ASP A 16 6.84 19.82 4.71
C ASP A 16 6.73 18.75 3.62
N PHE A 17 7.20 17.53 3.92
CA PHE A 17 7.13 16.38 3.01
C PHE A 17 5.85 15.56 3.14
N MET A 18 5.01 15.84 4.14
CA MET A 18 3.80 15.05 4.35
C MET A 18 2.80 15.22 3.21
N LEU A 19 1.96 14.21 2.98
CA LEU A 19 0.87 14.24 2.03
C LEU A 19 -0.06 15.42 2.35
N LYS A 20 -0.10 16.38 1.43
CA LYS A 20 -0.93 17.58 1.50
C LYS A 20 -1.60 17.80 0.15
N THR A 21 -2.92 17.93 0.17
CA THR A 21 -3.74 18.35 -0.97
C THR A 21 -4.74 19.41 -0.49
N ASP A 22 -5.49 20.03 -1.39
CA ASP A 22 -6.52 21.01 -1.01
C ASP A 22 -7.55 20.43 -0.03
N THR A 23 -7.79 19.11 -0.13
CA THR A 23 -8.72 18.37 0.72
C THR A 23 -8.06 17.65 1.90
N ILE A 24 -6.75 17.39 1.83
CA ILE A 24 -6.00 16.63 2.84
C ILE A 24 -4.95 17.54 3.46
N ASN A 25 -5.17 17.95 4.71
CA ASN A 25 -4.20 18.74 5.47
C ASN A 25 -4.29 18.41 6.96
N ARG A 26 -4.01 17.14 7.29
CA ARG A 26 -4.10 16.62 8.66
C ARG A 26 -2.70 16.35 9.20
N PRO A 27 -2.34 16.87 10.38
CA PRO A 27 -1.08 16.50 11.01
C PRO A 27 -1.16 15.03 11.49
N PRO A 28 -0.02 14.31 11.59
CA PRO A 28 -0.01 12.88 11.93
C PRO A 28 -0.65 12.56 13.29
N GLU A 29 -0.67 13.52 14.22
CA GLU A 29 -1.34 13.39 15.52
C GLU A 29 -2.86 13.23 15.42
N GLU A 30 -3.46 13.61 14.29
CA GLU A 30 -4.91 13.48 14.03
C GLU A 30 -5.27 12.20 13.26
N LEU A 31 -4.28 11.36 12.91
CA LEU A 31 -4.45 10.23 12.01
C LEU A 31 -4.47 8.89 12.73
N ILE A 32 -5.23 7.95 12.16
CA ILE A 32 -5.17 6.52 12.44
C ILE A 32 -4.75 5.84 11.13
N PHE A 33 -3.65 5.11 11.14
CA PHE A 33 -3.25 4.26 10.00
C PHE A 33 -3.84 2.88 10.24
N PHE A 34 -4.53 2.32 9.25
CA PHE A 34 -5.41 1.17 9.44
C PHE A 34 -5.31 0.17 8.28
N ASP A 35 -5.27 -1.11 8.62
CA ASP A 35 -5.24 -2.23 7.68
C ASP A 35 -5.90 -3.48 8.30
N LEU A 36 -6.49 -4.34 7.47
CA LEU A 36 -7.07 -5.62 7.88
C LEU A 36 -6.51 -6.80 7.09
N GLU A 37 -6.24 -7.88 7.81
CA GLU A 37 -6.17 -9.20 7.19
C GLU A 37 -7.48 -9.92 7.33
N HIS A 38 -8.10 -10.30 6.21
CA HIS A 38 -9.47 -10.80 6.24
C HIS A 38 -9.69 -12.06 5.38
N TYR A 39 -10.73 -12.82 5.73
CA TYR A 39 -11.16 -13.97 4.92
C TYR A 39 -12.54 -13.76 4.31
N VAL A 40 -12.61 -13.85 2.98
CA VAL A 40 -13.83 -13.73 2.18
C VAL A 40 -14.06 -15.03 1.41
N TYR A 41 -15.28 -15.55 1.48
CA TYR A 41 -15.73 -16.64 0.60
C TYR A 41 -17.19 -16.43 0.22
N LYS A 42 -17.41 -15.95 -1.01
CA LYS A 42 -18.66 -15.37 -1.53
C LYS A 42 -19.14 -14.11 -0.78
N LYS A 43 -18.97 -14.09 0.55
CA LYS A 43 -19.21 -12.96 1.46
C LYS A 43 -18.12 -12.93 2.55
N PRO A 44 -17.85 -11.77 3.19
CA PRO A 44 -16.91 -11.69 4.30
C PRO A 44 -17.26 -12.66 5.42
N LYS A 45 -16.24 -13.36 5.94
CA LYS A 45 -16.39 -14.40 6.97
C LYS A 45 -15.83 -13.95 8.32
N CYS A 46 -14.64 -13.37 8.31
CA CYS A 46 -14.01 -12.82 9.50
C CYS A 46 -12.95 -11.78 9.14
N ILE A 47 -12.64 -10.95 10.12
CA ILE A 47 -11.34 -10.28 10.24
C ILE A 47 -10.42 -11.28 10.93
N GLY A 48 -9.31 -11.60 10.28
CA GLY A 48 -8.24 -12.45 10.78
C GLY A 48 -7.28 -11.69 11.68
N VAL A 49 -6.80 -10.53 11.18
CA VAL A 49 -6.02 -9.55 11.94
C VAL A 49 -6.65 -8.17 11.76
N PHE A 50 -6.83 -7.46 12.85
CA PHE A 50 -7.02 -6.02 12.88
C PHE A 50 -5.68 -5.38 13.17
N GLY A 51 -5.24 -4.42 12.36
CA GLY A 51 -4.05 -3.62 12.61
C GLY A 51 -4.37 -2.14 12.56
N ALA A 52 -3.88 -1.38 13.54
CA ALA A 52 -3.89 0.07 13.45
C ALA A 52 -2.68 0.68 14.19
N CYS A 53 -2.20 1.83 13.72
CA CYS A 53 -1.23 2.61 14.47
C CYS A 53 -1.57 4.10 14.51
N VAL A 54 -1.09 4.79 15.55
CA VAL A 54 -1.24 6.24 15.74
C VAL A 54 0.10 6.85 16.13
N PHE A 55 0.35 8.07 15.65
CA PHE A 55 1.53 8.84 16.02
C PHE A 55 1.27 9.70 17.26
N GLU A 56 2.14 9.57 18.26
CA GLU A 56 2.19 10.43 19.46
C GLU A 56 3.66 10.56 19.93
N ASN A 57 4.16 11.77 20.19
CA ASN A 57 5.48 12.03 20.77
C ASN A 57 6.67 11.32 20.06
N ASN A 58 6.77 11.40 18.73
CA ASN A 58 7.80 10.73 17.92
C ASN A 58 7.77 9.19 18.03
N LYS A 59 6.61 8.63 18.35
CA LYS A 59 6.41 7.18 18.45
C LYS A 59 5.15 6.78 17.71
N LEU A 60 5.19 5.60 17.09
CA LEU A 60 4.01 4.91 16.58
C LEU A 60 3.55 3.91 17.63
N TYR A 61 2.31 4.07 18.07
CA TYR A 61 1.63 3.13 18.95
C TYR A 61 0.81 2.19 18.08
N VAL A 62 1.32 0.97 17.90
CA VAL A 62 0.68 -0.07 17.10
C VAL A 62 -0.22 -0.91 17.99
N THR A 63 -1.42 -1.22 17.51
CA THR A 63 -2.39 -2.11 18.16
C THR A 63 -2.86 -3.15 17.16
N GLN A 64 -2.75 -4.42 17.53
CA GLN A 64 -3.17 -5.55 16.71
C GLN A 64 -4.04 -6.53 17.50
N TYR A 65 -5.08 -7.03 16.84
CA TYR A 65 -5.91 -8.12 17.36
C TYR A 65 -5.96 -9.24 16.32
N MET A 66 -5.61 -10.47 16.71
CA MET A 66 -5.65 -11.63 15.82
C MET A 66 -6.51 -12.74 16.43
N ILE A 67 -7.48 -13.22 15.66
CA ILE A 67 -8.35 -14.32 16.10
C ILE A 67 -7.57 -15.63 16.16
N GLU A 68 -7.83 -16.41 17.20
CA GLU A 68 -7.24 -17.73 17.38
C GLU A 68 -8.22 -18.85 17.00
N ASN A 69 -9.51 -18.54 16.95
CA ASN A 69 -10.56 -19.49 16.57
C ASN A 69 -11.87 -18.77 16.17
N LYS A 70 -12.82 -19.54 15.63
CA LYS A 70 -14.14 -19.04 15.18
C LYS A 70 -14.95 -18.32 16.27
N GLY A 71 -14.78 -18.67 17.54
CA GLY A 71 -15.51 -18.05 18.65
C GLY A 71 -15.20 -16.57 18.84
N GLU A 72 -14.09 -16.09 18.27
CA GLU A 72 -13.56 -14.75 18.49
C GLU A 72 -13.93 -13.76 17.37
N VAL A 73 -14.67 -14.23 16.35
CA VAL A 73 -15.06 -13.42 15.19
C VAL A 73 -15.91 -12.21 15.57
N ILE A 74 -16.74 -12.31 16.62
CA ILE A 74 -17.53 -11.18 17.12
C ILE A 74 -16.66 -10.31 18.03
N GLN A 75 -15.86 -10.93 18.89
CA GLN A 75 -14.99 -10.24 19.85
C GLN A 75 -14.02 -9.26 19.17
N ILE A 76 -13.44 -9.63 18.01
CA ILE A 76 -12.51 -8.74 17.28
C ILE A 76 -13.24 -7.50 16.74
N LEU A 77 -14.52 -7.63 16.37
CA LEU A 77 -15.34 -6.50 15.91
C LEU A 77 -15.67 -5.55 17.05
N ASP A 78 -15.98 -6.09 18.24
CA ASP A 78 -16.19 -5.28 19.45
C ASP A 78 -14.92 -4.55 19.89
N LEU A 79 -13.76 -5.18 19.74
CA LEU A 79 -12.46 -4.55 19.99
C LEU A 79 -12.17 -3.46 18.96
N ALA A 80 -12.36 -3.72 17.66
CA ALA A 80 -12.19 -2.74 16.61
C ALA A 80 -13.09 -1.51 16.83
N LYS A 81 -14.39 -1.71 17.11
CA LYS A 81 -15.31 -0.59 17.43
C LYS A 81 -14.81 0.21 18.64
N ARG A 82 -14.42 -0.46 19.73
CA ARG A 82 -13.89 0.22 20.92
C ARG A 82 -12.62 1.00 20.62
N TYR A 83 -11.73 0.45 19.80
CA TYR A 83 -10.52 1.12 19.36
C TYR A 83 -10.85 2.45 18.66
N PHE A 84 -11.69 2.42 17.61
CA PHE A 84 -12.04 3.63 16.87
C PHE A 84 -12.80 4.66 17.73
N VAL A 85 -13.74 4.24 18.58
CA VAL A 85 -14.44 5.14 19.51
C VAL A 85 -13.44 5.81 20.47
N ASN A 86 -12.47 5.06 20.98
CA ASN A 86 -11.45 5.61 21.88
C ASN A 86 -10.50 6.57 21.14
N MET A 87 -10.08 6.23 19.91
CA MET A 87 -9.24 7.10 19.11
C MET A 87 -9.97 8.40 18.72
N LYS A 88 -11.26 8.33 18.41
CA LYS A 88 -12.08 9.53 18.17
C LYS A 88 -12.09 10.45 19.40
N ARG A 89 -12.26 9.89 20.60
CA ARG A 89 -12.22 10.64 21.86
C ARG A 89 -10.84 11.25 22.15
N LYS A 90 -9.77 10.62 21.69
CA LYS A 90 -8.40 11.14 21.74
C LYS A 90 -8.11 12.22 20.69
N GLY A 91 -9.11 12.61 19.90
CA GLY A 91 -8.98 13.69 18.92
C GLY A 91 -8.53 13.25 17.53
N LYS A 92 -8.45 11.94 17.25
CA LYS A 92 -8.20 11.46 15.88
C LYS A 92 -9.38 11.81 14.97
N LYS A 93 -9.10 12.28 13.76
CA LYS A 93 -10.09 12.85 12.83
C LYS A 93 -10.18 12.12 11.50
N ALA A 94 -9.11 11.47 11.06
CA ALA A 94 -9.07 10.77 9.79
C ALA A 94 -8.48 9.37 9.93
N ILE A 95 -8.88 8.48 9.03
CA ILE A 95 -8.31 7.16 8.87
C ILE A 95 -7.55 7.15 7.54
N VAL A 96 -6.27 6.77 7.61
CA VAL A 96 -5.40 6.56 6.46
C VAL A 96 -5.34 5.07 6.15
N THR A 97 -5.60 4.72 4.90
CA THR A 97 -5.61 3.33 4.39
C THR A 97 -4.87 3.25 3.06
N PHE A 98 -4.65 2.03 2.57
CA PHE A 98 -4.23 1.77 1.19
C PHE A 98 -5.24 0.85 0.52
N SER A 99 -5.96 1.33 -0.49
CA SER A 99 -7.07 0.56 -1.09
C SER A 99 -8.17 0.19 -0.08
N GLY A 100 -8.45 1.10 0.87
CA GLY A 100 -9.23 0.83 2.08
C GLY A 100 -10.70 0.48 1.84
N ASN A 101 -11.21 0.69 0.61
CA ASN A 101 -12.57 0.27 0.25
C ASN A 101 -12.79 -1.24 0.47
N ASN A 102 -11.76 -2.07 0.29
CA ASN A 102 -11.83 -3.50 0.57
C ASN A 102 -12.05 -3.77 2.07
N ASP A 103 -11.25 -3.12 2.92
CA ASP A 103 -11.33 -3.26 4.37
C ASP A 103 -12.65 -2.74 4.91
N TYR A 104 -13.08 -1.55 4.47
CA TYR A 104 -14.37 -0.98 4.84
C TYR A 104 -15.52 -1.88 4.42
N THR A 105 -15.49 -2.45 3.22
CA THR A 105 -16.51 -3.39 2.76
C THR A 105 -16.61 -4.59 3.69
N VAL A 106 -15.48 -5.16 4.10
CA VAL A 106 -15.42 -6.31 5.00
C VAL A 106 -15.93 -5.98 6.39
N ILE A 107 -15.40 -4.95 7.04
CA ILE A 107 -15.75 -4.61 8.43
C ILE A 107 -17.19 -4.12 8.52
N ASN A 108 -17.67 -3.28 7.59
CA ASN A 108 -19.06 -2.81 7.58
C ASN A 108 -20.05 -3.96 7.33
N TYR A 109 -19.71 -4.90 6.44
CA TYR A 109 -20.53 -6.09 6.24
C TYR A 109 -20.64 -6.91 7.53
N LEU A 110 -19.52 -7.13 8.22
CA LEU A 110 -19.50 -7.92 9.46
C LEU A 110 -20.21 -7.19 10.60
N PHE A 111 -20.02 -5.88 10.75
CA PHE A 111 -20.74 -5.05 11.71
C PHE A 111 -22.26 -5.15 11.49
N LYS A 112 -22.72 -4.97 10.25
CA LYS A 112 -24.14 -5.13 9.89
C LYS A 112 -24.65 -6.54 10.20
N LYS A 113 -23.87 -7.57 9.84
CA LYS A 113 -24.24 -8.97 10.07
C LYS A 113 -24.42 -9.31 11.56
N TYR A 114 -23.61 -8.72 12.43
CA TYR A 114 -23.62 -8.98 13.87
C TYR A 114 -24.32 -7.90 14.70
N GLY A 115 -25.00 -6.93 14.06
CA GLY A 115 -25.77 -5.90 14.75
C GLY A 115 -24.91 -4.86 15.49
N ILE A 116 -23.66 -4.66 15.06
CA ILE A 116 -22.75 -3.68 15.65
C ILE A 116 -22.94 -2.34 14.94
N GLU A 117 -23.52 -1.37 15.64
CA GLU A 117 -23.73 -0.02 15.10
C GLU A 117 -22.44 0.80 15.18
N PHE A 118 -21.88 1.13 14.03
CA PHE A 118 -20.78 2.07 13.86
C PHE A 118 -20.74 2.56 12.41
N ASN A 119 -20.45 3.84 12.18
CA ASN A 119 -20.41 4.40 10.83
C ASN A 119 -19.11 5.19 10.62
N PHE A 120 -18.14 4.55 9.97
CA PHE A 120 -16.82 5.14 9.73
C PHE A 120 -16.87 6.50 9.04
N SER A 121 -17.69 6.66 7.98
CA SER A 121 -17.75 7.90 7.21
C SER A 121 -18.42 9.07 7.93
N LYS A 122 -19.18 8.80 9.00
CA LYS A 122 -19.69 9.86 9.89
C LYS A 122 -18.66 10.27 10.95
N GLU A 123 -17.80 9.34 11.35
CA GLU A 123 -16.86 9.55 12.45
C GLU A 123 -15.50 10.04 11.99
N PHE A 124 -15.06 9.69 10.79
CA PHE A 124 -13.73 9.98 10.28
C PHE A 124 -13.73 10.41 8.82
N GLU A 125 -12.80 11.29 8.48
CA GLU A 125 -12.38 11.56 7.12
C GLU A 125 -11.59 10.36 6.57
N ASP A 126 -11.81 10.02 5.30
CA ASP A 126 -11.17 8.89 4.62
C ASP A 126 -10.02 9.37 3.72
N ILE A 127 -8.80 8.94 4.03
CA ILE A 127 -7.60 9.20 3.25
C ILE A 127 -7.08 7.87 2.70
N ASP A 128 -7.24 7.66 1.39
CA ASP A 128 -6.74 6.45 0.71
C ASP A 128 -5.48 6.80 -0.09
N ILE A 129 -4.34 6.27 0.35
CA ILE A 129 -3.03 6.50 -0.26
C ILE A 129 -2.97 6.03 -1.72
N GLN A 130 -3.62 4.92 -2.07
CA GLN A 130 -3.63 4.42 -3.45
C GLN A 130 -4.38 5.40 -4.35
N ARG A 131 -5.51 5.94 -3.86
CA ARG A 131 -6.31 6.94 -4.59
C ARG A 131 -5.53 8.23 -4.81
N GLU A 132 -4.74 8.67 -3.83
CA GLU A 132 -3.91 9.87 -3.99
C GLU A 132 -2.75 9.62 -4.98
N TYR A 133 -2.16 8.41 -5.00
CA TYR A 133 -1.18 8.03 -6.03
C TYR A 133 -1.80 8.02 -7.44
N GLU A 134 -2.99 7.43 -7.59
CA GLU A 134 -3.70 7.35 -8.87
C GLU A 134 -4.03 8.72 -9.46
N LYS A 135 -4.31 9.73 -8.61
CA LYS A 135 -4.54 11.11 -9.06
C LYS A 135 -3.31 11.74 -9.71
N GLU A 136 -2.12 11.41 -9.22
CA GLU A 136 -0.85 11.99 -9.70
C GLU A 136 -0.33 11.24 -10.94
N TYR A 137 -0.45 9.91 -10.99
CA TYR A 137 0.14 9.10 -12.06
C TYR A 137 -0.85 8.46 -13.05
N GLY A 138 -2.16 8.61 -12.83
CA GLY A 138 -3.21 8.08 -13.71
C GLY A 138 -3.35 6.56 -13.74
N HIS A 139 -2.65 5.82 -12.87
CA HIS A 139 -2.72 4.37 -12.76
C HIS A 139 -2.56 3.91 -11.31
N SER A 140 -3.05 2.70 -11.02
CA SER A 140 -2.97 2.11 -9.69
C SER A 140 -1.66 1.38 -9.45
N ILE A 141 -1.24 1.32 -8.19
CA ILE A 141 -0.05 0.61 -7.73
C ILE A 141 -0.42 -0.30 -6.56
N GLY A 142 0.38 -1.34 -6.30
CA GLY A 142 0.27 -2.15 -5.08
C GLY A 142 1.17 -1.62 -3.98
N LEU A 143 0.77 -1.79 -2.70
CA LEU A 143 1.50 -1.23 -1.54
C LEU A 143 2.98 -1.59 -1.55
N LYS A 144 3.31 -2.85 -1.82
CA LYS A 144 4.71 -3.33 -1.89
C LYS A 144 5.55 -2.66 -2.97
N ASN A 145 4.95 -2.21 -4.06
CA ASN A 145 5.68 -1.49 -5.11
C ASN A 145 5.81 -0.01 -4.73
N LEU A 146 4.75 0.59 -4.17
CA LEU A 146 4.82 1.95 -3.65
C LEU A 146 5.87 2.09 -2.55
N GLU A 147 5.94 1.13 -1.63
CA GLU A 147 6.97 1.10 -0.59
C GLU A 147 8.39 1.13 -1.16
N LYS A 148 8.65 0.43 -2.28
CA LYS A 148 9.95 0.47 -2.95
C LYS A 148 10.27 1.84 -3.52
N GLU A 149 9.27 2.53 -4.08
CA GLU A 149 9.45 3.90 -4.56
C GLU A 149 9.80 4.86 -3.41
N PHE A 150 9.28 4.59 -2.21
CA PHE A 150 9.56 5.34 -0.98
C PHE A 150 10.81 4.89 -0.21
N ASP A 151 11.60 4.00 -0.81
CA ASP A 151 12.79 3.39 -0.19
C ASP A 151 12.49 2.72 1.17
N ILE A 152 11.32 2.08 1.27
CA ILE A 152 10.89 1.32 2.43
C ILE A 152 11.19 -0.16 2.19
N HIS A 153 12.04 -0.73 3.04
CA HIS A 153 12.38 -2.15 3.02
C HIS A 153 11.63 -2.90 4.11
N ARG A 154 10.91 -3.94 3.72
CA ARG A 154 10.18 -4.81 4.65
C ARG A 154 11.11 -5.79 5.36
N GLU A 155 10.80 -6.08 6.61
CA GLU A 155 11.44 -7.15 7.38
C GLU A 155 10.65 -8.47 7.22
N GLY A 156 11.35 -9.60 7.23
CA GLY A 156 10.74 -10.93 7.23
C GLY A 156 10.29 -11.48 5.88
N ASP A 157 9.68 -12.66 5.92
CA ASP A 157 9.36 -13.44 4.73
C ASP A 157 8.17 -12.88 3.92
N LEU A 158 8.20 -13.12 2.61
CA LEU A 158 7.13 -12.71 1.72
C LEU A 158 5.83 -13.48 2.01
N ILE A 159 4.87 -12.81 2.65
CA ILE A 159 3.50 -13.33 2.80
C ILE A 159 2.62 -12.87 1.62
N SER A 160 1.79 -13.79 1.14
CA SER A 160 0.72 -13.48 0.18
C SER A 160 -0.65 -13.48 0.87
N GLY A 161 -1.52 -12.53 0.50
CA GLY A 161 -2.90 -12.47 1.04
C GLY A 161 -3.70 -13.76 0.81
N SER A 162 -3.43 -14.49 -0.27
CA SER A 162 -4.06 -15.80 -0.52
C SER A 162 -3.69 -16.86 0.54
N ASN A 163 -2.46 -16.83 1.05
CA ASN A 163 -1.99 -17.73 2.10
C ASN A 163 -2.57 -17.33 3.47
N LEU A 164 -2.74 -16.04 3.72
CA LEU A 164 -3.44 -15.52 4.91
C LEU A 164 -4.90 -15.93 4.91
N ALA A 165 -5.62 -15.74 3.80
CA ALA A 165 -7.00 -16.18 3.64
C ALA A 165 -7.17 -17.69 3.87
N LYS A 166 -6.26 -18.53 3.36
CA LYS A 166 -6.24 -19.98 3.63
C LYS A 166 -5.97 -20.28 5.11
N THR A 167 -5.11 -19.50 5.75
CA THR A 167 -4.80 -19.65 7.18
C THR A 167 -6.03 -19.35 8.02
N PHE A 168 -6.70 -18.21 7.79
CA PHE A 168 -7.92 -17.87 8.51
C PHE A 168 -9.10 -18.79 8.19
N ASN A 169 -9.19 -19.35 6.98
CA ASN A 169 -10.14 -20.44 6.70
C ASN A 169 -9.97 -21.63 7.66
N LYS A 170 -8.73 -22.04 7.92
CA LYS A 170 -8.42 -23.14 8.85
C LYS A 170 -8.75 -22.75 10.29
N VAL A 171 -8.38 -21.55 10.72
CA VAL A 171 -8.75 -20.98 12.05
C VAL A 171 -10.26 -21.00 12.28
N LEU A 172 -11.06 -20.74 11.24
CA LEU A 172 -12.52 -20.78 11.34
C LEU A 172 -13.11 -22.19 11.38
N LYS A 173 -12.40 -23.20 10.87
CA LYS A 173 -12.88 -24.59 10.78
C LYS A 173 -12.43 -25.46 11.95
N ASP A 174 -11.26 -25.15 12.49
CA ASP A 174 -10.61 -25.93 13.54
C ASP A 174 -10.22 -24.99 14.68
N ARG A 175 -10.86 -25.20 15.84
CA ARG A 175 -10.73 -24.37 17.03
C ARG A 175 -9.31 -24.42 17.62
N ASP A 176 -8.62 -25.54 17.42
CA ASP A 176 -7.29 -25.79 17.99
C ASP A 176 -6.19 -25.64 16.93
N TYR A 177 -6.52 -25.15 15.73
CA TYR A 177 -5.56 -24.99 14.64
C TYR A 177 -4.38 -24.09 15.03
N ILE A 178 -4.66 -23.00 15.77
CA ILE A 178 -3.64 -22.04 16.21
C ILE A 178 -2.67 -22.66 17.21
N LEU A 179 -3.13 -23.56 18.08
CA LEU A 179 -2.26 -24.28 19.02
C LEU A 179 -1.24 -25.19 18.31
N ARG A 180 -1.53 -25.59 17.07
CA ARG A 180 -0.66 -26.41 16.21
C ARG A 180 0.12 -25.58 15.19
N MET A 181 -0.10 -24.27 15.15
CA MET A 181 0.62 -23.38 14.26
C MET A 181 2.01 -23.09 14.84
N PRO A 182 3.10 -23.17 14.05
CA PRO A 182 4.41 -22.70 14.49
C PRO A 182 4.34 -21.25 14.97
N LYS A 183 4.99 -20.93 16.09
CA LYS A 183 4.97 -19.58 16.66
C LYS A 183 5.53 -18.55 15.70
N GLU A 184 6.57 -18.92 14.96
CA GLU A 184 7.21 -18.09 13.94
C GLU A 184 6.22 -17.66 12.87
N LYS A 185 5.28 -18.55 12.49
CA LYS A 185 4.25 -18.21 11.51
C LYS A 185 3.26 -17.17 12.06
N ILE A 186 2.89 -17.26 13.33
CA ILE A 186 2.02 -16.26 13.97
C ILE A 186 2.73 -14.90 13.99
N GLU A 187 4.01 -14.89 14.42
CA GLU A 187 4.82 -13.67 14.43
C GLU A 187 5.00 -13.08 13.04
N THR A 188 5.19 -13.91 12.01
CA THR A 188 5.32 -13.40 10.62
C THR A 188 4.03 -12.73 10.16
N ILE A 189 2.86 -13.26 10.52
CA ILE A 189 1.56 -12.65 10.20
C ILE A 189 1.39 -11.30 10.91
N LEU A 190 1.71 -11.24 12.20
CA LEU A 190 1.62 -10.01 12.99
C LEU A 190 2.62 -8.97 12.49
N LEU A 191 3.86 -9.36 12.23
CA LEU A 191 4.90 -8.48 11.69
C LEU A 191 4.51 -7.93 10.30
N TYR A 192 3.93 -8.77 9.44
CA TYR A 192 3.45 -8.34 8.12
C TYR A 192 2.40 -7.22 8.23
N ASN A 193 1.38 -7.41 9.07
CA ASN A 193 0.33 -6.39 9.28
C ASN A 193 0.83 -5.17 10.08
N GLU A 194 1.79 -5.34 11.00
CA GLU A 194 2.45 -4.24 11.70
C GLU A 194 3.17 -3.33 10.70
N GLN A 195 3.93 -3.92 9.77
CA GLN A 195 4.60 -3.19 8.70
C GLN A 195 3.62 -2.50 7.77
N ASP A 196 2.51 -3.14 7.41
CA ASP A 196 1.48 -2.50 6.57
C ASP A 196 1.02 -1.18 7.21
N VAL A 197 0.62 -1.17 8.48
CA VAL A 197 0.13 0.05 9.14
C VAL A 197 1.22 1.08 9.42
N THR A 198 2.45 0.67 9.75
CA THR A 198 3.57 1.62 9.99
C THR A 198 4.09 2.22 8.69
N ASN A 199 4.07 1.45 7.61
CA ASN A 199 4.52 1.94 6.31
C ASN A 199 3.56 2.97 5.74
N LEU A 200 2.25 2.87 6.01
CA LEU A 200 1.32 3.95 5.67
C LEU A 200 1.70 5.28 6.34
N TYR A 201 2.18 5.26 7.59
CA TYR A 201 2.70 6.46 8.25
C TYR A 201 3.94 7.00 7.52
N ASN A 202 4.91 6.12 7.22
CA ASN A 202 6.14 6.52 6.55
C ASN A 202 5.87 7.12 5.16
N ILE A 203 4.99 6.48 4.39
CA ILE A 203 4.53 6.97 3.08
C ILE A 203 3.83 8.32 3.24
N TYR A 204 2.91 8.44 4.19
CA TYR A 204 2.19 9.69 4.45
C TYR A 204 3.16 10.84 4.77
N MET A 205 4.16 10.60 5.63
CA MET A 205 5.08 11.64 6.08
C MET A 205 6.15 12.01 5.04
N ARG A 206 6.47 11.11 4.11
CA ARG A 206 7.49 11.32 3.08
C ARG A 206 6.91 11.64 1.70
N TRP A 207 5.59 11.71 1.56
CA TRP A 207 4.89 11.81 0.27
C TRP A 207 5.56 12.75 -0.75
N ARG A 208 5.71 14.04 -0.42
CA ARG A 208 6.24 15.04 -1.36
C ARG A 208 7.74 14.92 -1.62
N ALA A 209 8.47 14.13 -0.85
CA ALA A 209 9.87 13.86 -1.14
C ALA A 209 10.03 12.87 -2.31
N TYR A 210 9.02 12.02 -2.55
CA TYR A 210 9.06 10.95 -3.55
C TYR A 210 8.06 11.15 -4.69
N ILE A 211 6.86 11.63 -4.37
CA ILE A 211 5.81 11.94 -5.35
C ILE A 211 5.98 13.40 -5.78
N LYS A 212 6.58 13.58 -6.97
CA LYS A 212 6.74 14.88 -7.62
C LYS A 212 5.57 15.14 -8.56
N LYS A 213 5.00 16.33 -8.50
CA LYS A 213 4.06 16.79 -9.55
C LYS A 213 4.84 17.02 -10.84
N GLU A 214 4.24 16.73 -11.99
CA GLU A 214 4.85 16.98 -13.31
C GLU A 214 5.33 18.43 -13.47
N ASP A 215 4.70 19.39 -12.77
CA ASP A 215 5.06 20.81 -12.77
C ASP A 215 6.33 21.17 -11.97
N GLU A 216 6.82 20.29 -11.08
CA GLU A 216 8.07 20.50 -10.30
C GLU A 216 9.31 19.93 -11.02
N ILE A 217 9.17 19.44 -12.25
CA ILE A 217 10.28 18.89 -13.06
C ILE A 217 11.00 19.97 -13.89
N GLN A 218 10.61 21.25 -13.77
CA GLN A 218 11.32 22.35 -14.45
C GLN A 218 12.48 22.91 -13.61
N GLU A 219 13.69 22.73 -14.16
CA GLU A 219 14.95 23.43 -13.87
C GLU A 219 15.67 23.14 -12.56
N ASP A 220 16.22 21.93 -12.43
CA ASP A 220 17.58 21.77 -11.88
C ASP A 220 18.53 21.38 -13.04
N GLN A 221 18.71 22.30 -14.00
CA GLN A 221 19.91 22.26 -14.84
C GLN A 221 21.06 22.80 -14.01
N TYR A 222 21.90 21.90 -13.49
CA TYR A 222 23.24 22.26 -13.08
C TYR A 222 23.96 22.87 -14.30
N ILE A 223 24.06 24.19 -14.33
CA ILE A 223 25.03 24.87 -15.19
C ILE A 223 26.38 24.65 -14.49
N GLU A 224 27.10 23.61 -14.89
CA GLU A 224 28.55 23.62 -14.70
C GLU A 224 29.12 24.66 -15.67
N GLU A 225 29.66 25.73 -15.11
CA GLU A 225 30.50 26.67 -15.85
C GLU A 225 31.66 25.89 -16.48
N ILE A 226 31.65 25.78 -17.81
CA ILE A 226 32.78 25.28 -18.59
C ILE A 226 33.89 26.33 -18.46
N ASP A 227 34.91 26.04 -17.67
CA ASP A 227 36.20 26.75 -17.71
C ASP A 227 36.97 26.25 -18.94
N ASP A 228 36.87 27.04 -20.02
CA ASP A 228 37.66 26.89 -21.24
C ASP A 228 39.16 27.04 -20.91
N ASN A 229 39.88 25.95 -20.65
CA ASN A 229 41.30 25.79 -20.96
C ASN A 229 41.85 24.38 -20.63
N LYS A 230 41.81 23.45 -21.58
CA LYS A 230 43.00 22.80 -22.19
C LYS A 230 42.62 21.58 -23.03
N LYS A 231 43.37 21.45 -24.12
CA LYS A 231 43.22 20.54 -25.27
C LYS A 231 43.62 19.09 -24.98
N GLU A 232 43.09 18.21 -25.85
CA GLU A 232 43.60 16.87 -26.28
C GLU A 232 43.45 15.76 -25.21
N ASP A 233 42.83 14.59 -25.42
CA ASP A 233 42.51 13.82 -26.63
C ASP A 233 41.22 12.96 -26.45
N ASP A 234 40.60 12.63 -27.59
CA ASP A 234 39.40 11.82 -27.77
C ASP A 234 39.55 10.34 -27.40
N ASP A 235 38.46 9.77 -26.84
CA ASP A 235 37.77 8.52 -27.21
C ASP A 235 37.22 7.80 -25.98
N PHE A 236 35.88 7.84 -25.76
CA PHE A 236 35.03 6.63 -25.62
C PHE A 236 33.53 6.97 -25.37
N PHE A 237 32.70 6.65 -26.37
CA PHE A 237 31.28 6.22 -26.36
C PHE A 237 30.19 6.98 -25.54
N ILE A 238 29.30 7.65 -26.30
CA ILE A 238 27.88 7.89 -25.99
C ILE A 238 27.04 7.12 -27.01
N ILE A 239 25.93 6.48 -26.57
CA ILE A 239 24.70 6.03 -27.27
C ILE A 239 24.15 4.84 -26.43
N GLN A 240 22.95 4.76 -25.88
CA GLN A 240 21.54 5.00 -26.31
C GLN A 240 20.63 4.62 -25.11
N ASN A 241 19.32 4.88 -24.98
CA ASN A 241 18.28 5.32 -25.89
C ASN A 241 17.05 5.81 -25.11
N LYS A 242 16.31 6.74 -25.74
CA LYS A 242 14.98 7.23 -25.37
C LYS A 242 13.87 6.23 -25.73
N ASN A 243 12.76 6.40 -25.03
CA ASN A 243 11.41 5.84 -25.25
C ASN A 243 10.94 5.85 -26.71
N PHE A 244 10.17 4.82 -27.09
CA PHE A 244 9.35 4.78 -28.29
C PHE A 244 7.86 4.74 -27.92
N LYS A 245 7.10 5.73 -28.40
CA LYS A 245 5.69 5.57 -28.75
C LYS A 245 5.35 6.41 -29.97
N ASP A 246 4.71 5.70 -30.90
CA ASP A 246 3.80 6.13 -31.97
C ASP A 246 4.36 6.92 -33.17
N ILE A 247 4.19 6.37 -34.39
CA ILE A 247 3.30 6.88 -35.46
C ILE A 247 3.34 5.91 -36.67
N LYS A 248 2.19 5.88 -37.36
CA LYS A 248 1.63 4.96 -38.37
C LYS A 248 2.27 4.98 -39.77
N GLU A 249 1.90 3.94 -40.55
CA GLU A 249 1.58 3.89 -42.00
C GLU A 249 2.11 5.04 -42.87
N THR A 250 2.89 4.83 -43.94
CA THR A 250 2.59 4.20 -45.25
C THR A 250 3.94 4.17 -46.02
N GLU A 251 4.24 3.24 -46.93
CA GLU A 251 4.07 3.38 -48.39
C GLU A 251 4.70 2.13 -49.06
N GLU A 252 3.89 1.32 -49.73
CA GLU A 252 3.90 1.10 -51.18
C GLU A 252 5.16 0.46 -51.82
N LYS A 253 4.95 -0.79 -52.27
CA LYS A 253 5.16 -1.27 -53.65
C LYS A 253 6.49 -0.94 -54.32
N THR A 254 7.31 -1.97 -54.50
CA THR A 254 7.86 -2.48 -55.78
C THR A 254 8.82 -3.62 -55.40
N CYS A 255 8.63 -4.86 -55.84
CA CYS A 255 9.10 -5.31 -57.16
C CYS A 255 8.08 -6.20 -57.88
N ILE A 256 7.95 -5.90 -59.15
CA ILE A 256 7.20 -6.56 -60.19
C ILE A 256 8.18 -7.47 -60.97
N ASN A 257 7.66 -8.63 -61.41
CA ASN A 257 8.17 -9.57 -62.42
C ASN A 257 9.40 -10.41 -62.01
N GLU A 258 9.48 -11.70 -62.33
CA GLU A 258 9.10 -12.40 -63.56
C GLU A 258 8.41 -13.73 -63.23
N GLU A 259 7.15 -13.93 -63.62
CA GLU A 259 6.71 -14.66 -64.81
C GLU A 259 7.30 -16.08 -65.00
N LYS A 260 6.36 -17.03 -64.89
CA LYS A 260 6.16 -18.16 -65.83
C LYS A 260 7.34 -19.11 -66.00
N ASP A 261 7.20 -20.29 -65.39
CA ASP A 261 6.99 -21.45 -66.25
C ASP A 261 6.13 -22.50 -65.56
N ALA A 262 5.23 -23.04 -66.37
CA ALA A 262 4.24 -24.02 -66.01
C ALA A 262 4.85 -25.42 -65.94
N LEU A 263 4.07 -26.31 -65.30
CA LEU A 263 3.98 -27.74 -65.61
C LEU A 263 5.22 -28.59 -65.30
N LYS A 264 5.09 -29.45 -64.28
CA LYS A 264 5.01 -30.93 -64.41
C LYS A 264 5.17 -31.56 -63.04
N GLU A 265 4.09 -32.17 -62.54
CA GLU A 265 3.88 -33.64 -62.51
C GLU A 265 4.46 -34.29 -61.24
N SER A 266 3.57 -35.08 -60.62
CA SER A 266 3.71 -35.99 -59.48
C SER A 266 3.72 -35.40 -58.07
#